data_AF-A0A1Y4UBE2-F1
#
_entry.id   AF-A0A1Y4UBE2-F1
#
_cell.length_a   1.000
_cell.length_b   1.000
_cell.length_c   1.000
_cell.angle_alpha   90.00
_cell.angle_beta   90.00
_cell.angle_gamma   90.00
#
_symmetry.space_group_name_H-M   'P 1'
#
loop_
_entity.id
_entity.type
_entity.pdbx_description
1 polymer ?
#
loop_
_entity_poly.entity_id
_entity_poly.type
_entity_poly.pdbx_seq_one_letter_code
_entity_poly.pdbx_strand_id
1 'polypeptide(L)'
;MVPYIICFILTAIFALINEYTLKKNKKLLLVITAILVVLLPAFLAGVRSYAVGTDVNIYIKPSFDLATNFNSLKSWVETFGNTAYITGNFGKGFLFLLYFSSRISNNAHVFLFLIAFIIGLFVYLSLYKLRNYCSIFMGELVYLLTDYNASYNMARQSIAMAICLFAFSILISSTKLKYLKFFIWVIIAIQFHSTAVIAFVFLCLYFIFKNDNKSFSIKQMILLILVIGISIFFVPIMQYLSNIGLLDSHYLMYVDGIGNETISTAYATFTFFVICIFIYSISYIVLIIRKNSLGSQKRLFLLIAVMDITFMILSNTSFYLYRIAAYFLFIRIISLSYKSLYKNEYTYTKNSLANSYFLCFSTIFLLVLYFTFFILILNWHHTVPYIFMNN
;
A
#
# COMPACT_ATOMS: atom_id res chain seq x y z
N MET A 1 5.56 11.25 17.37
CA MET A 1 5.36 9.83 17.69
C MET A 1 4.06 9.58 18.47
N VAL A 2 3.86 10.24 19.62
CA VAL A 2 2.67 10.02 20.49
C VAL A 2 1.32 10.09 19.74
N PRO A 3 1.05 11.08 18.86
CA PRO A 3 -0.21 11.12 18.12
C PRO A 3 -0.48 9.88 17.25
N TYR A 4 0.56 9.31 16.61
CA TYR A 4 0.44 8.07 15.86
C TYR A 4 0.07 6.90 16.76
N ILE A 5 0.78 6.71 17.87
CA ILE A 5 0.55 5.58 18.79
C ILE A 5 -0.89 5.62 19.33
N ILE A 6 -1.36 6.79 19.78
CA ILE A 6 -2.72 6.96 20.29
C ILE A 6 -3.74 6.62 19.19
N CYS A 7 -3.57 7.20 17.99
CA CYS A 7 -4.48 6.95 16.88
C CYS A 7 -4.50 5.48 16.47
N PHE A 8 -3.33 4.83 16.43
CA PHE A 8 -3.21 3.43 16.00
C PHE A 8 -3.85 2.49 17.02
N ILE A 9 -3.63 2.73 18.33
CA ILE A 9 -4.27 1.94 19.39
C ILE A 9 -5.79 2.11 19.33
N LEU A 10 -6.30 3.34 19.22
CA LEU A 10 -7.74 3.60 19.13
C LEU A 10 -8.35 2.93 17.89
N THR A 11 -7.71 3.07 16.73
CA THR A 11 -8.15 2.44 15.48
C THR A 11 -8.16 0.92 15.61
N ALA A 12 -7.13 0.33 16.23
CA ALA A 12 -7.05 -1.11 16.46
C ALA A 12 -8.14 -1.60 17.44
N ILE A 13 -8.45 -0.84 18.49
CA ILE A 13 -9.57 -1.14 19.40
C ILE A 13 -10.90 -1.12 18.63
N PHE A 14 -11.16 -0.09 17.81
CA PHE A 14 -12.39 -0.06 17.01
C PHE A 14 -12.44 -1.16 15.97
N ALA A 15 -11.31 -1.58 15.39
CA ALA A 15 -11.24 -2.71 14.47
C ALA A 15 -11.55 -4.05 15.19
N LEU A 16 -11.08 -4.25 16.43
CA LEU A 16 -11.46 -5.40 17.27
C LEU A 16 -12.97 -5.41 17.56
N ILE A 17 -13.51 -4.27 17.97
CA ILE A 17 -14.95 -4.13 18.24
C ILE A 17 -15.75 -4.38 16.97
N ASN A 18 -15.31 -3.87 15.81
CA ASN A 18 -15.95 -4.09 14.51
C ASN A 18 -16.01 -5.59 14.18
N GLU A 19 -14.90 -6.31 14.34
CA GLU A 19 -14.84 -7.74 14.10
C GLU A 19 -15.71 -8.56 15.09
N TYR A 20 -15.73 -8.20 16.36
CA TYR A 20 -16.62 -8.81 17.35
C TYR A 20 -18.09 -8.59 16.97
N THR A 21 -18.42 -7.37 16.55
CA THR A 21 -19.77 -6.95 16.20
C THR A 21 -20.29 -7.65 14.94
N LEU A 22 -19.41 -7.90 13.96
CA LEU A 22 -19.70 -8.73 12.79
C LEU A 22 -20.23 -10.12 13.17
N LYS A 23 -19.64 -10.74 14.20
CA LYS A 23 -20.06 -12.08 14.68
C LYS A 23 -21.41 -12.04 15.40
N LYS A 24 -21.80 -10.88 15.95
CA LYS A 24 -23.04 -10.68 16.71
C LYS A 24 -24.16 -10.03 15.90
N ASN A 25 -23.95 -9.75 14.61
CA ASN A 25 -24.94 -9.16 13.69
C ASN A 25 -25.57 -7.81 14.17
N LYS A 26 -24.88 -7.03 15.01
CA LYS A 26 -25.37 -5.71 15.45
C LYS A 26 -25.05 -4.63 14.41
N LYS A 27 -25.98 -4.38 13.48
CA LYS A 27 -25.77 -3.51 12.30
C LYS A 27 -25.34 -2.07 12.62
N LEU A 28 -25.97 -1.40 13.59
CA LEU A 28 -25.64 0.00 13.91
C LEU A 28 -24.21 0.15 14.45
N LEU A 29 -23.86 -0.65 15.46
CA LEU A 29 -22.51 -0.64 16.04
C LEU A 29 -21.43 -1.02 15.01
N LEU A 30 -21.77 -1.91 14.07
CA LEU A 30 -20.87 -2.28 12.98
C LEU A 30 -20.54 -1.08 12.09
N VAL A 31 -21.55 -0.31 11.71
CA VAL A 31 -21.36 0.89 10.88
C VAL A 31 -20.56 1.96 11.63
N ILE A 32 -20.91 2.23 12.89
CA ILE A 32 -20.20 3.23 13.70
C ILE A 32 -18.72 2.86 13.84
N THR A 33 -18.42 1.61 14.20
CA THR A 33 -17.02 1.17 14.36
C THR A 33 -16.27 1.14 13.04
N ALA A 34 -16.92 0.81 11.91
CA ALA A 34 -16.32 0.90 10.58
C ALA A 34 -15.94 2.35 10.23
N ILE A 35 -16.84 3.29 10.51
CA ILE A 35 -16.60 4.72 10.30
C ILE A 35 -15.39 5.17 11.14
N LEU A 36 -15.31 4.77 12.41
CA LEU A 36 -14.19 5.15 13.28
C LEU A 36 -12.85 4.55 12.85
N VAL A 37 -12.84 3.30 12.36
CA VAL A 37 -11.64 2.67 11.81
C VAL A 37 -11.05 3.49 10.65
N VAL A 38 -11.91 4.03 9.78
CA VAL A 38 -11.47 4.82 8.62
C VAL A 38 -11.19 6.28 8.99
N LEU A 39 -12.05 6.91 9.80
CA LEU A 39 -11.98 8.34 10.07
C LEU A 39 -10.85 8.72 11.03
N LEU A 40 -10.48 7.89 12.00
CA LEU A 40 -9.44 8.25 12.96
C LEU A 40 -8.08 8.47 12.29
N PRO A 41 -7.56 7.54 11.46
CA PRO A 41 -6.33 7.79 10.72
C PRO A 41 -6.50 8.94 9.71
N ALA A 42 -7.63 9.01 9.01
CA ALA A 42 -7.86 10.11 8.06
C ALA A 42 -7.80 11.49 8.73
N PHE A 43 -8.42 11.62 9.92
CA PHE A 43 -8.39 12.84 10.72
C PHE A 43 -6.97 13.20 11.14
N LEU A 44 -6.19 12.24 11.65
CA LEU A 44 -4.78 12.44 12.00
C LEU A 44 -3.96 12.90 10.78
N ALA A 45 -4.23 12.37 9.58
CA ALA A 45 -3.56 12.82 8.36
C ALA A 45 -3.96 14.24 7.94
N GLY A 46 -5.21 14.65 8.21
CA GLY A 46 -5.72 15.99 7.91
C GLY A 46 -5.12 17.06 8.80
N VAL A 47 -5.07 16.84 10.11
CA VAL A 47 -4.63 17.83 11.10
C VAL A 47 -3.10 17.92 11.27
N ARG A 48 -2.32 17.26 10.41
CA ARG A 48 -0.85 17.33 10.45
C ARG A 48 -0.36 18.61 9.78
N SER A 49 0.74 19.17 10.28
CA SER A 49 1.46 20.26 9.63
C SER A 49 1.96 19.84 8.24
N TYR A 50 2.04 20.82 7.32
CA TYR A 50 2.63 20.60 5.99
C TYR A 50 4.11 20.21 6.02
N ALA A 51 4.79 20.37 7.16
CA ALA A 51 6.18 19.91 7.35
C ALA A 51 6.29 18.40 7.61
N VAL A 52 5.19 17.73 7.97
CA VAL A 52 5.17 16.27 8.17
C VAL A 52 5.01 15.62 6.80
N GLY A 53 5.97 14.81 6.36
CA GLY A 53 5.96 14.15 5.04
C GLY A 53 6.59 15.00 3.93
N THR A 54 7.38 14.36 3.09
CA THR A 54 8.24 15.02 2.09
C THR A 54 7.46 15.58 0.91
N ASP A 55 6.43 14.87 0.43
CA ASP A 55 5.69 15.24 -0.79
C ASP A 55 4.74 16.43 -0.63
N VAL A 56 4.43 16.79 0.63
CA VAL A 56 3.35 17.73 0.92
C VAL A 56 3.60 19.09 0.29
N ASN A 57 4.78 19.66 0.56
CA ASN A 57 5.19 20.95 -0.01
C ASN A 57 5.75 20.83 -1.43
N ILE A 58 6.11 19.62 -1.87
CA ILE A 58 6.63 19.40 -3.23
C ILE A 58 5.51 19.53 -4.25
N TYR A 59 4.40 18.80 -4.07
CA TYR A 59 3.31 18.87 -5.04
C TYR A 59 1.90 18.83 -4.46
N ILE A 60 1.68 18.25 -3.27
CA ILE A 60 0.31 18.07 -2.77
C ILE A 60 -0.35 19.42 -2.50
N LYS A 61 0.29 20.29 -1.71
CA LYS A 61 -0.22 21.63 -1.40
C LYS A 61 -0.20 22.55 -2.63
N PRO A 62 0.92 22.70 -3.38
CA PRO A 62 0.93 23.55 -4.57
C PRO A 62 -0.13 23.18 -5.62
N SER A 63 -0.38 21.88 -5.84
CA SER A 63 -1.43 21.45 -6.78
C SER A 63 -2.85 21.71 -6.28
N PHE A 64 -3.07 21.66 -4.96
CA PHE A 64 -4.34 22.03 -4.34
C PHE A 64 -4.58 23.54 -4.43
N ASP A 65 -3.58 24.35 -4.08
CA ASP A 65 -3.63 25.81 -4.18
C ASP A 65 -3.80 26.26 -5.64
N LEU A 66 -3.24 25.53 -6.60
CA LEU A 66 -3.52 25.77 -8.01
C LEU A 66 -5.00 25.51 -8.33
N ALA A 67 -5.56 24.40 -7.85
CA ALA A 67 -6.95 24.02 -8.10
C ALA A 67 -7.97 24.99 -7.47
N THR A 68 -7.64 25.68 -6.37
CA THR A 68 -8.53 26.69 -5.76
C THR A 68 -8.70 27.90 -6.67
N ASN A 69 -7.71 28.23 -7.50
CA ASN A 69 -7.74 29.38 -8.42
C ASN A 69 -8.63 29.18 -9.67
N PHE A 70 -9.06 27.96 -9.96
CA PHE A 70 -9.93 27.68 -11.11
C PHE A 70 -11.40 27.79 -10.72
N ASN A 71 -12.19 28.59 -11.43
CA ASN A 71 -13.63 28.78 -11.14
C ASN A 71 -14.54 27.74 -11.80
N SER A 72 -14.05 27.03 -12.83
CA SER A 72 -14.87 26.05 -13.57
C SER A 72 -14.12 24.75 -13.81
N LEU A 73 -14.87 23.65 -13.90
CA LEU A 73 -14.30 22.34 -14.23
C LEU A 73 -13.72 22.35 -15.64
N LYS A 74 -14.33 23.07 -16.57
CA LYS A 74 -13.86 23.19 -17.95
C LYS A 74 -12.43 23.75 -18.00
N SER A 75 -12.21 24.90 -17.36
CA SER A 75 -10.88 25.52 -17.27
C SER A 75 -9.87 24.64 -16.52
N TRP A 76 -10.32 23.86 -15.54
CA TRP A 76 -9.44 22.93 -14.84
C TRP A 76 -8.99 21.76 -15.73
N VAL A 77 -9.92 21.19 -16.50
CA VAL A 77 -9.64 20.08 -17.43
C VAL A 77 -8.67 20.48 -18.54
N GLU A 78 -8.65 21.75 -18.93
CA GLU A 78 -7.68 22.29 -19.90
C GLU A 78 -6.22 22.20 -19.40
N THR A 79 -5.98 22.04 -18.10
CA THR A 79 -4.63 21.81 -17.55
C THR A 79 -4.13 20.37 -17.70
N PHE A 80 -5.01 19.43 -18.07
CA PHE A 80 -4.69 18.00 -18.04
C PHE A 80 -3.72 17.67 -19.18
N GLY A 81 -2.58 17.05 -18.85
CA GLY A 81 -1.54 16.74 -19.85
C GLY A 81 -0.71 17.96 -20.28
N ASN A 82 -0.98 19.15 -19.74
CA ASN A 82 -0.19 20.34 -20.03
C ASN A 82 0.99 20.41 -19.05
N THR A 83 2.19 20.13 -19.55
CA THR A 83 3.44 20.08 -18.77
C THR A 83 3.89 21.43 -18.21
N ALA A 84 3.27 22.55 -18.64
CA ALA A 84 3.48 23.86 -18.02
C ALA A 84 2.93 23.93 -16.59
N TYR A 85 1.99 23.04 -16.22
CA TYR A 85 1.45 22.95 -14.88
C TYR A 85 2.10 21.81 -14.10
N ILE A 86 2.30 22.02 -12.80
CA ILE A 86 2.75 20.97 -11.86
C ILE A 86 1.84 19.71 -11.88
N THR A 87 0.60 19.89 -12.30
CA THR A 87 -0.45 18.88 -12.43
C THR A 87 -0.46 18.16 -13.78
N GLY A 88 0.34 18.59 -14.76
CA GLY A 88 0.26 18.10 -16.14
C GLY A 88 0.40 16.59 -16.27
N ASN A 89 1.25 15.98 -15.45
CA ASN A 89 1.54 14.54 -15.48
C ASN A 89 0.73 13.73 -14.44
N PHE A 90 -0.29 14.33 -13.81
CA PHE A 90 -1.08 13.64 -12.80
C PHE A 90 -2.19 12.82 -13.44
N GLY A 91 -2.54 11.71 -12.78
CA GLY A 91 -3.70 10.93 -13.18
C GLY A 91 -5.00 11.75 -13.07
N LYS A 92 -5.89 11.62 -14.06
CA LYS A 92 -7.14 12.39 -14.15
C LYS A 92 -8.00 12.25 -12.89
N GLY A 93 -8.06 11.07 -12.29
CA GLY A 93 -8.79 10.81 -11.05
C GLY A 93 -8.26 11.62 -9.87
N PHE A 94 -6.94 11.82 -9.77
CA PHE A 94 -6.36 12.68 -8.75
C PHE A 94 -6.64 14.16 -9.03
N LEU A 95 -6.63 14.59 -10.29
CA LEU A 95 -6.99 15.95 -10.68
C LEU A 95 -8.46 16.26 -10.39
N PHE A 96 -9.37 15.31 -10.62
CA PHE A 96 -10.76 15.46 -10.18
C PHE A 96 -10.86 15.55 -8.67
N LEU A 97 -10.15 14.70 -7.92
CA LEU A 97 -10.14 14.76 -6.46
C LEU A 97 -9.65 16.12 -5.95
N LEU A 98 -8.58 16.67 -6.53
CA LEU A 98 -8.07 18.01 -6.23
C LEU A 98 -9.16 19.07 -6.42
N TYR A 99 -9.79 19.10 -7.59
CA TYR A 99 -10.82 20.08 -7.92
C TYR A 99 -12.04 19.96 -7.01
N PHE A 100 -12.54 18.75 -6.76
CA PHE A 100 -13.67 18.56 -5.84
C PHE A 100 -13.30 18.98 -4.41
N SER A 101 -12.09 18.65 -3.96
CA SER A 101 -11.62 19.04 -2.63
C SER A 101 -11.50 20.56 -2.49
N SER A 102 -11.04 21.26 -3.53
CA SER A 102 -10.92 22.72 -3.56
C SER A 102 -12.28 23.44 -3.65
N ARG A 103 -13.39 22.71 -3.87
CA ARG A 103 -14.75 23.23 -3.74
C ARG A 103 -15.34 23.05 -2.35
N ILE A 104 -14.81 22.11 -1.56
CA ILE A 104 -15.25 21.87 -0.18
C ILE A 104 -14.58 22.87 0.76
N SER A 105 -13.30 23.19 0.53
CA SER A 105 -12.53 24.12 1.35
C SER A 105 -11.36 24.70 0.58
N ASN A 106 -10.88 25.86 1.01
CA ASN A 106 -9.60 26.43 0.56
C ASN A 106 -8.41 25.96 1.42
N ASN A 107 -8.64 25.09 2.39
CA ASN A 107 -7.61 24.56 3.28
C ASN A 107 -7.11 23.18 2.80
N ALA A 108 -5.83 23.08 2.43
CA ALA A 108 -5.24 21.83 1.95
C ALA A 108 -5.23 20.71 3.01
N HIS A 109 -5.38 21.00 4.30
CA HIS A 109 -5.62 19.99 5.35
C HIS A 109 -6.86 19.13 5.07
N VAL A 110 -7.92 19.70 4.48
CA VAL A 110 -9.11 18.94 4.05
C VAL A 110 -8.75 17.96 2.92
N PHE A 111 -7.88 18.37 2.01
CA PHE A 111 -7.42 17.49 0.95
C PHE A 111 -6.53 16.36 1.48
N LEU A 112 -5.63 16.65 2.43
CA LEU A 112 -4.84 15.61 3.14
C LEU A 112 -5.75 14.59 3.84
N PHE A 113 -6.81 15.07 4.50
CA PHE A 113 -7.84 14.22 5.09
C PHE A 113 -8.52 13.34 4.04
N LEU A 114 -8.96 13.90 2.91
CA LEU A 114 -9.67 13.16 1.86
C LEU A 114 -8.79 12.09 1.20
N ILE A 115 -7.51 12.36 0.97
CA ILE A 115 -6.54 11.36 0.49
C ILE A 115 -6.49 10.19 1.46
N ALA A 116 -6.23 10.45 2.75
CA ALA A 116 -6.11 9.42 3.76
C ALA A 116 -7.43 8.67 4.00
N PHE A 117 -8.57 9.37 3.92
CA PHE A 117 -9.89 8.79 3.97
C PHE A 117 -10.12 7.77 2.85
N ILE A 118 -9.79 8.12 1.59
CA ILE A 118 -9.95 7.20 0.46
C ILE A 118 -9.06 5.97 0.64
N ILE A 119 -7.80 6.16 1.04
CA ILE A 119 -6.87 5.05 1.29
C ILE A 119 -7.42 4.13 2.38
N GLY A 120 -7.74 4.66 3.55
CA GLY A 120 -8.28 3.90 4.68
C GLY A 120 -9.61 3.22 4.35
N LEU A 121 -10.48 3.89 3.58
CA LEU A 121 -11.74 3.31 3.12
C LEU A 121 -11.52 2.07 2.27
N PHE A 122 -10.64 2.13 1.27
CA PHE A 122 -10.38 0.98 0.40
C PHE A 122 -9.61 -0.15 1.13
N VAL A 123 -8.74 0.17 2.09
CA VAL A 123 -8.13 -0.81 3.00
C VAL A 123 -9.22 -1.55 3.79
N TYR A 124 -10.09 -0.80 4.48
CA TYR A 124 -11.20 -1.37 5.25
C TYR A 124 -12.14 -2.20 4.38
N LEU A 125 -12.54 -1.69 3.20
CA LEU A 125 -13.40 -2.40 2.26
C LEU A 125 -12.78 -3.73 1.79
N SER A 126 -11.46 -3.77 1.61
CA SER A 126 -10.72 -4.99 1.25
C SER A 126 -10.80 -6.05 2.36
N LEU A 127 -10.57 -5.62 3.60
CA LEU A 127 -10.67 -6.49 4.77
C LEU A 127 -12.12 -6.95 5.02
N TYR A 128 -13.08 -6.04 4.89
CA TYR A 128 -14.51 -6.35 5.02
C TYR A 128 -14.98 -7.32 3.93
N LYS A 129 -14.49 -7.16 2.69
CA LYS A 129 -14.80 -8.06 1.58
C LYS A 129 -14.37 -9.50 1.90
N LEU A 130 -13.24 -9.64 2.59
CA LEU A 130 -12.66 -10.91 3.00
C LEU A 130 -12.90 -11.26 4.47
N ARG A 131 -13.80 -10.58 5.19
CA ARG A 131 -14.00 -10.72 6.65
C ARG A 131 -14.23 -12.14 7.18
N ASN A 132 -14.65 -13.07 6.32
CA ASN A 132 -14.80 -14.48 6.69
C ASN A 132 -13.44 -15.21 6.78
N TYR A 133 -12.44 -14.71 6.05
CA TYR A 133 -11.09 -15.26 5.94
C TYR A 133 -10.04 -14.37 6.62
N CYS A 134 -10.21 -13.06 6.61
CA CYS A 134 -9.28 -12.08 7.18
C CYS A 134 -9.83 -11.46 8.47
N SER A 135 -8.95 -11.23 9.43
CA SER A 135 -9.21 -10.40 10.62
C SER A 135 -9.10 -8.94 10.25
N ILE A 136 -10.13 -8.16 10.55
CA ILE A 136 -10.11 -6.71 10.29
C ILE A 136 -9.07 -6.06 11.20
N PHE A 137 -9.03 -6.44 12.49
CA PHE A 137 -8.04 -5.97 13.43
C PHE A 137 -6.59 -6.18 12.96
N MET A 138 -6.24 -7.41 12.59
CA MET A 138 -4.87 -7.70 12.16
C MET A 138 -4.53 -6.97 10.85
N GLY A 139 -5.48 -6.88 9.92
CA GLY A 139 -5.27 -6.16 8.65
C GLY A 139 -5.04 -4.66 8.85
N GLU A 140 -5.86 -4.01 9.67
CA GLU A 140 -5.68 -2.60 10.02
C GLU A 140 -4.36 -2.36 10.74
N LEU A 141 -3.95 -3.25 11.66
CA LEU A 141 -2.64 -3.14 12.29
C LEU A 141 -1.47 -3.25 11.31
N VAL A 142 -1.56 -4.16 10.33
CA VAL A 142 -0.54 -4.24 9.26
C VAL A 142 -0.50 -2.90 8.53
N TYR A 143 -1.63 -2.42 8.00
CA TYR A 143 -1.69 -1.14 7.28
C TYR A 143 -1.11 0.03 8.09
N LEU A 144 -1.53 0.19 9.34
CA LEU A 144 -1.10 1.28 10.21
C LEU A 144 0.41 1.23 10.49
N LEU A 145 0.97 0.05 10.74
CA LEU A 145 2.37 -0.12 11.13
C LEU A 145 3.33 -0.21 9.95
N THR A 146 2.88 -0.57 8.75
CA THR A 146 3.76 -0.73 7.57
C THR A 146 3.59 0.34 6.49
N ASP A 147 2.36 0.81 6.24
CA ASP A 147 2.04 1.58 5.03
C ASP A 147 1.52 2.99 5.30
N TYR A 148 0.94 3.23 6.48
CA TYR A 148 0.25 4.50 6.78
C TYR A 148 1.16 5.73 6.63
N ASN A 149 2.36 5.72 7.21
CA ASN A 149 3.29 6.84 7.09
C ASN A 149 3.85 6.98 5.67
N ALA A 150 4.10 5.86 4.98
CA ALA A 150 4.52 5.86 3.59
C ALA A 150 3.47 6.51 2.69
N SER A 151 2.18 6.34 3.03
CA SER A 151 1.07 6.88 2.26
C SER A 151 1.03 8.41 2.20
N TYR A 152 1.69 9.10 3.13
CA TYR A 152 1.81 10.55 3.11
C TYR A 152 2.70 11.06 1.96
N ASN A 153 3.69 10.26 1.55
CA ASN A 153 4.71 10.61 0.55
C ASN A 153 4.57 9.82 -0.75
N MET A 154 3.47 9.11 -0.90
CA MET A 154 3.12 8.43 -2.13
C MET A 154 1.63 8.65 -2.42
N ALA A 155 1.04 9.75 -1.94
CA ALA A 155 -0.40 9.99 -1.88
C ALA A 155 -1.20 9.50 -3.11
N ARG A 156 -0.80 9.92 -4.31
CA ARG A 156 -1.43 9.49 -5.58
C ARG A 156 -1.35 7.98 -5.77
N GLN A 157 -0.16 7.43 -5.61
CA GLN A 157 0.11 6.01 -5.74
C GLN A 157 -0.56 5.20 -4.61
N SER A 158 -0.62 5.70 -3.38
CA SER A 158 -1.23 5.03 -2.24
C SER A 158 -2.74 4.92 -2.37
N ILE A 159 -3.42 5.92 -2.95
CA ILE A 159 -4.83 5.79 -3.37
C ILE A 159 -4.97 4.64 -4.37
N ALA A 160 -4.12 4.62 -5.40
CA ALA A 160 -4.15 3.57 -6.41
C ALA A 160 -3.85 2.17 -5.81
N MET A 161 -2.87 2.04 -4.92
CA MET A 161 -2.52 0.80 -4.22
C MET A 161 -3.68 0.30 -3.34
N ALA A 162 -4.37 1.19 -2.62
CA ALA A 162 -5.54 0.81 -1.82
C ALA A 162 -6.72 0.32 -2.70
N ILE A 163 -6.98 0.99 -3.84
CA ILE A 163 -8.00 0.53 -4.79
C ILE A 163 -7.60 -0.82 -5.42
N CYS A 164 -6.31 -1.02 -5.74
CA CYS A 164 -5.79 -2.29 -6.24
C CYS A 164 -5.89 -3.41 -5.19
N LEU A 165 -5.66 -3.11 -3.91
CA LEU A 165 -5.90 -4.05 -2.80
C LEU A 165 -7.37 -4.49 -2.77
N PHE A 166 -8.29 -3.54 -2.96
CA PHE A 166 -9.72 -3.85 -3.03
C PHE A 166 -10.08 -4.68 -4.27
N ALA A 167 -9.54 -4.33 -5.43
CA ALA A 167 -9.69 -5.13 -6.64
C ALA A 167 -9.19 -6.57 -6.41
N PHE A 168 -8.01 -6.73 -5.83
CA PHE A 168 -7.44 -8.03 -5.49
C PHE A 168 -8.33 -8.81 -4.51
N SER A 169 -8.89 -8.16 -3.48
CA SER A 169 -9.84 -8.78 -2.55
C SER A 169 -11.07 -9.35 -3.26
N ILE A 170 -11.57 -8.65 -4.30
CA ILE A 170 -12.68 -9.13 -5.14
C ILE A 170 -12.23 -10.35 -5.95
N LEU A 171 -11.04 -10.31 -6.55
CA LEU A 171 -10.49 -11.37 -7.39
C LEU A 171 -10.35 -12.70 -6.64
N ILE A 172 -9.81 -12.66 -5.42
CA ILE A 172 -9.61 -13.87 -4.59
C ILE A 172 -10.88 -14.31 -3.85
N SER A 173 -11.91 -13.46 -3.78
CA SER A 173 -13.22 -13.83 -3.23
C SER A 173 -14.06 -14.68 -4.21
N SER A 174 -15.09 -15.35 -3.70
CA SER A 174 -16.08 -16.13 -4.45
C SER A 174 -17.23 -15.27 -5.01
N THR A 175 -16.94 -14.07 -5.51
CA THR A 175 -17.96 -13.13 -6.00
C THR A 175 -18.33 -13.37 -7.47
N LYS A 176 -19.62 -13.24 -7.82
CA LYS A 176 -20.07 -13.20 -9.22
C LYS A 176 -19.41 -12.02 -9.96
N LEU A 177 -19.06 -12.23 -11.24
CA LEU A 177 -18.41 -11.22 -12.10
C LEU A 177 -17.10 -10.65 -11.53
N LYS A 178 -16.37 -11.43 -10.70
CA LYS A 178 -15.16 -10.94 -10.04
C LYS A 178 -14.08 -10.42 -10.98
N TYR A 179 -13.93 -11.01 -12.17
CA TYR A 179 -12.96 -10.53 -13.16
C TYR A 179 -13.36 -9.16 -13.71
N LEU A 180 -14.61 -8.98 -14.13
CA LEU A 180 -15.12 -7.69 -14.60
C LEU A 180 -14.98 -6.61 -13.51
N LYS A 181 -15.39 -6.92 -12.28
CA LYS A 181 -15.24 -5.99 -11.14
C LYS A 181 -13.78 -5.65 -10.86
N PHE A 182 -12.88 -6.64 -10.93
CA PHE A 182 -11.45 -6.43 -10.82
C PHE A 182 -10.96 -5.43 -11.90
N PHE A 183 -11.27 -5.67 -13.17
CA PHE A 183 -10.89 -4.77 -14.27
C PHE A 183 -11.40 -3.34 -14.07
N ILE A 184 -12.67 -3.18 -13.69
CA ILE A 184 -13.26 -1.85 -13.43
C ILE A 184 -12.47 -1.11 -12.35
N TRP A 185 -12.18 -1.76 -11.22
CA TRP A 185 -11.43 -1.12 -10.13
C TRP A 185 -9.99 -0.82 -10.50
N VAL A 186 -9.32 -1.67 -11.29
CA VAL A 186 -7.97 -1.38 -11.79
C VAL A 186 -7.98 -0.17 -12.74
N ILE A 187 -8.97 -0.06 -13.63
CA ILE A 187 -9.11 1.12 -14.50
C ILE A 187 -9.30 2.40 -13.66
N ILE A 188 -10.10 2.34 -12.60
CA ILE A 188 -10.27 3.45 -11.66
C ILE A 188 -8.94 3.77 -10.96
N ALA A 189 -8.19 2.77 -10.48
CA ALA A 189 -6.89 2.97 -9.84
C ALA A 189 -5.86 3.64 -10.77
N ILE A 190 -5.84 3.26 -12.06
CA ILE A 190 -4.99 3.87 -13.09
C ILE A 190 -5.29 5.37 -13.25
N GLN A 191 -6.54 5.80 -13.02
CA GLN A 191 -6.86 7.22 -13.06
C GLN A 191 -6.19 8.02 -11.93
N PHE A 192 -5.78 7.39 -10.83
CA PHE A 192 -5.02 8.06 -9.76
C PHE A 192 -3.53 7.99 -10.00
N HIS A 193 -3.03 6.83 -10.45
CA HIS A 193 -1.61 6.63 -10.73
C HIS A 193 -1.39 5.50 -11.74
N SER A 194 -0.61 5.74 -12.80
CA SER A 194 -0.40 4.80 -13.91
C SER A 194 0.22 3.46 -13.48
N THR A 195 1.06 3.46 -12.42
CA THR A 195 1.66 2.22 -11.89
C THR A 195 0.63 1.22 -11.35
N ALA A 196 -0.64 1.59 -11.21
CA ALA A 196 -1.72 0.68 -10.86
C ALA A 196 -1.87 -0.50 -11.85
N VAL A 197 -1.33 -0.35 -13.06
CA VAL A 197 -1.20 -1.43 -14.06
C VAL A 197 -0.53 -2.69 -13.47
N ILE A 198 0.30 -2.56 -12.43
CA ILE A 198 0.91 -3.68 -11.68
C ILE A 198 -0.15 -4.65 -11.16
N ALA A 199 -1.39 -4.21 -10.90
CA ALA A 199 -2.47 -5.10 -10.48
C ALA A 199 -2.71 -6.25 -11.47
N PHE A 200 -2.45 -6.07 -12.77
CA PHE A 200 -2.56 -7.17 -13.75
C PHE A 200 -1.56 -8.30 -13.49
N VAL A 201 -0.41 -8.01 -12.85
CA VAL A 201 0.49 -9.06 -12.35
C VAL A 201 -0.24 -9.94 -11.34
N PHE A 202 -1.02 -9.36 -10.42
CA PHE A 202 -1.83 -10.14 -9.46
C PHE A 202 -2.89 -11.00 -10.15
N LEU A 203 -3.47 -10.54 -11.27
CA LEU A 203 -4.39 -11.34 -12.08
C LEU A 203 -3.67 -12.54 -12.71
N CYS A 204 -2.48 -12.33 -13.28
CA CYS A 204 -1.65 -13.41 -13.82
C CYS A 204 -1.28 -14.43 -12.73
N LEU A 205 -0.79 -13.96 -11.57
CA LEU A 205 -0.49 -14.82 -10.43
C LEU A 205 -1.74 -15.61 -10.01
N TYR A 206 -2.88 -14.94 -9.90
CA TYR A 206 -4.13 -15.60 -9.52
C TYR A 206 -4.47 -16.76 -10.45
N PHE A 207 -4.41 -16.59 -11.78
CA PHE A 207 -4.69 -17.68 -12.72
C PHE A 207 -3.69 -18.84 -12.64
N ILE A 208 -2.41 -18.54 -12.41
CA ILE A 208 -1.35 -19.54 -12.28
C ILE A 208 -1.56 -20.43 -11.04
N PHE A 209 -2.12 -19.88 -9.96
CA PHE A 209 -2.28 -20.59 -8.68
C PHE A 209 -3.71 -21.05 -8.37
N LYS A 210 -4.74 -20.55 -9.06
CA LYS A 210 -6.16 -20.82 -8.76
C LYS A 210 -6.53 -22.32 -8.72
N ASN A 211 -5.91 -23.13 -9.58
CA ASN A 211 -6.28 -24.54 -9.78
C ASN A 211 -5.18 -25.53 -9.38
N ASP A 212 -4.08 -25.07 -8.78
CA ASP A 212 -2.89 -25.90 -8.63
C ASP A 212 -2.81 -26.56 -7.25
N ASN A 213 -3.27 -27.82 -7.17
CA ASN A 213 -3.12 -28.69 -6.01
C ASN A 213 -1.85 -29.57 -6.07
N LYS A 214 -1.11 -29.59 -7.20
CA LYS A 214 0.08 -30.44 -7.43
C LYS A 214 1.38 -29.66 -7.21
N SER A 215 2.56 -30.28 -7.28
CA SER A 215 3.88 -29.64 -7.07
C SER A 215 4.08 -28.33 -7.88
N PHE A 216 5.13 -27.56 -7.54
CA PHE A 216 5.46 -26.31 -8.23
C PHE A 216 5.50 -26.53 -9.74
N SER A 217 4.60 -25.88 -10.48
CA SER A 217 4.49 -26.12 -11.92
C SER A 217 5.59 -25.39 -12.68
N ILE A 218 5.97 -25.92 -13.85
CA ILE A 218 6.95 -25.28 -14.76
C ILE A 218 6.55 -23.83 -15.06
N LYS A 219 5.24 -23.54 -15.18
CA LYS A 219 4.70 -22.18 -15.37
C LYS A 219 5.06 -21.24 -14.22
N GLN A 220 5.02 -21.72 -12.97
CA GLN A 220 5.38 -20.96 -11.78
C GLN A 220 6.88 -20.70 -11.72
N MET A 221 7.70 -21.68 -12.12
CA MET A 221 9.15 -21.55 -12.18
C MET A 221 9.58 -20.55 -13.25
N ILE A 222 9.02 -20.64 -14.46
CA ILE A 222 9.26 -19.69 -15.56
C ILE A 222 8.88 -18.28 -15.14
N LEU A 223 7.74 -18.10 -14.48
CA LEU A 223 7.31 -16.79 -13.99
C LEU A 223 8.29 -16.21 -12.96
N LEU A 224 8.75 -17.01 -12.00
CA LEU A 224 9.76 -16.58 -11.03
C LEU A 224 11.06 -16.16 -11.71
N ILE A 225 11.54 -16.96 -12.67
CA ILE A 225 12.73 -16.65 -13.45
C ILE A 225 12.55 -15.36 -14.24
N LEU A 226 11.39 -15.16 -14.87
CA LEU A 226 11.05 -13.93 -15.60
C LEU A 226 11.03 -12.71 -14.67
N VAL A 227 10.38 -12.82 -13.51
CA VAL A 227 10.32 -11.73 -12.52
C VAL A 227 11.73 -11.39 -12.05
N ILE A 228 12.52 -12.39 -11.65
CA ILE A 228 13.90 -12.18 -11.19
C ILE A 228 14.74 -11.59 -12.33
N GLY A 229 14.65 -12.13 -13.54
CA GLY A 229 15.37 -11.66 -14.72
C GLY A 229 15.03 -10.22 -15.07
N ILE A 230 13.74 -9.86 -15.19
CA ILE A 230 13.29 -8.49 -15.44
C ILE A 230 13.81 -7.55 -14.36
N SER A 231 13.81 -7.99 -13.11
CA SER A 231 14.22 -7.14 -11.99
C SER A 231 15.74 -6.94 -11.94
N ILE A 232 16.54 -7.96 -12.27
CA ILE A 232 18.01 -7.84 -12.38
C ILE A 232 18.39 -6.95 -13.57
N PHE A 233 17.72 -7.12 -14.70
CA PHE A 233 17.99 -6.35 -15.92
C PHE A 233 17.19 -5.05 -16.00
N PHE A 234 16.52 -4.61 -14.92
CA PHE A 234 15.63 -3.46 -14.96
C PHE A 234 16.34 -2.20 -15.47
N VAL A 235 17.50 -1.85 -14.91
CA VAL A 235 18.26 -0.66 -15.32
C VAL A 235 18.72 -0.75 -16.79
N PRO A 236 19.40 -1.82 -17.26
CA PRO A 236 19.74 -2.00 -18.66
C PRO A 236 18.53 -1.96 -19.61
N ILE A 237 17.40 -2.55 -19.22
CA ILE A 237 16.16 -2.53 -20.01
C ILE A 237 15.65 -1.11 -20.13
N MET A 238 15.60 -0.34 -19.04
CA MET A 238 15.13 1.04 -19.05
C MET A 238 16.02 1.95 -19.91
N GLN A 239 17.34 1.79 -19.81
CA GLN A 239 18.31 2.48 -20.67
C GLN A 239 18.11 2.11 -22.14
N TYR A 240 17.98 0.82 -22.45
CA TYR A 240 17.73 0.36 -23.82
C TYR A 240 16.41 0.92 -24.39
N LEU A 241 15.31 0.84 -23.63
CA LEU A 241 14.00 1.34 -24.05
C LEU A 241 14.01 2.85 -24.29
N SER A 242 14.78 3.60 -23.50
CA SER A 242 14.93 5.04 -23.71
C SER A 242 15.77 5.34 -24.95
N ASN A 243 16.86 4.60 -25.16
CA ASN A 243 17.72 4.75 -26.35
C ASN A 243 16.97 4.50 -27.66
N ILE A 244 15.99 3.60 -27.69
CA ILE A 244 15.15 3.33 -28.86
C ILE A 244 13.93 4.27 -28.95
N GLY A 245 13.82 5.27 -28.08
CA GLY A 245 12.74 6.26 -28.08
C GLY A 245 11.40 5.76 -27.57
N LEU A 246 11.33 4.56 -26.98
CA LEU A 246 10.10 4.01 -26.40
C LEU A 246 9.84 4.49 -24.97
N LEU A 247 10.85 5.05 -24.32
CA LEU A 247 10.77 5.54 -22.95
C LEU A 247 11.35 6.96 -22.85
N ASP A 248 10.58 7.88 -22.27
CA ASP A 248 10.98 9.27 -22.06
C ASP A 248 12.29 9.35 -21.24
N SER A 249 13.22 10.19 -21.67
CA SER A 249 14.52 10.38 -21.03
C SER A 249 14.42 10.96 -19.61
N HIS A 250 13.27 11.53 -19.21
CA HIS A 250 13.06 11.94 -17.81
C HIS A 250 13.18 10.75 -16.84
N TYR A 251 12.89 9.52 -17.28
CA TYR A 251 13.09 8.33 -16.46
C TYR A 251 14.56 8.00 -16.24
N LEU A 252 15.45 8.36 -17.18
CA LEU A 252 16.90 8.21 -17.05
C LEU A 252 17.51 9.19 -16.05
N MET A 253 16.96 10.41 -15.92
CA MET A 253 17.44 11.39 -14.92
C MET A 253 17.38 10.86 -13.48
N TYR A 254 16.46 9.92 -13.21
CA TYR A 254 16.31 9.23 -11.91
C TYR A 254 17.13 7.94 -11.80
N VAL A 255 17.61 7.40 -12.92
CA VAL A 255 18.55 6.26 -12.98
C VAL A 255 19.99 6.76 -12.82
N ASP A 256 20.32 7.87 -13.46
CA ASP A 256 21.67 8.45 -13.46
C ASP A 256 21.94 9.33 -12.22
N GLY A 257 20.90 9.66 -11.44
CA GLY A 257 21.02 10.50 -10.24
C GLY A 257 21.27 12.00 -10.52
N ILE A 258 21.19 12.42 -11.78
CA ILE A 258 21.56 13.77 -12.25
C ILE A 258 20.40 14.79 -12.15
N GLY A 259 19.19 14.37 -11.78
CA GLY A 259 18.04 15.26 -11.60
C GLY A 259 17.94 15.89 -10.20
N ASN A 260 18.34 17.16 -10.07
CA ASN A 260 18.27 18.04 -8.89
C ASN A 260 19.00 17.53 -7.63
N GLU A 261 20.14 18.16 -7.36
CA GLU A 261 21.00 18.01 -6.17
C GLU A 261 20.28 18.17 -4.81
N THR A 262 19.03 18.64 -4.81
CA THR A 262 18.18 18.78 -3.62
C THR A 262 17.16 17.64 -3.42
N ILE A 263 16.88 16.84 -4.45
CA ILE A 263 15.90 15.74 -4.42
C ILE A 263 16.62 14.38 -4.36
N SER A 264 17.80 14.29 -4.99
CA SER A 264 18.62 13.07 -4.98
C SER A 264 19.28 12.79 -3.63
N THR A 265 19.67 13.80 -2.86
CA THR A 265 20.44 13.61 -1.61
C THR A 265 19.65 13.01 -0.45
N ALA A 266 18.31 13.09 -0.44
CA ALA A 266 17.48 12.48 0.60
C ALA A 266 17.10 11.01 0.34
N TYR A 267 17.11 10.58 -0.93
CA TYR A 267 16.67 9.22 -1.33
C TYR A 267 17.77 8.36 -1.97
N ALA A 268 18.85 8.95 -2.48
CA ALA A 268 19.90 8.24 -3.23
C ALA A 268 20.97 7.54 -2.35
N THR A 269 20.78 7.46 -1.04
CA THR A 269 21.76 6.82 -0.14
C THR A 269 21.15 5.96 0.96
N PHE A 270 19.91 5.46 0.81
CA PHE A 270 19.48 4.32 1.61
C PHE A 270 19.87 3.03 0.92
N THR A 271 21.16 2.68 1.02
CA THR A 271 21.57 1.29 0.84
C THR A 271 20.83 0.49 1.90
N PHE A 272 19.87 -0.34 1.49
CA PHE A 272 19.24 -1.30 2.38
C PHE A 272 20.31 -2.26 2.87
N PHE A 273 20.83 -1.96 4.06
CA PHE A 273 21.69 -2.88 4.78
C PHE A 273 20.94 -4.17 5.04
N VAL A 274 21.68 -5.26 5.23
CA VAL A 274 21.13 -6.60 5.52
C VAL A 274 20.10 -6.54 6.65
N ILE A 275 20.33 -5.71 7.67
CA ILE A 275 19.40 -5.50 8.79
C ILE A 275 18.06 -4.88 8.35
N CYS A 276 18.06 -3.94 7.40
CA CYS A 276 16.84 -3.33 6.88
C CYS A 276 15.99 -4.38 6.15
N ILE A 277 16.62 -5.18 5.28
CA ILE A 277 15.93 -6.26 4.55
C ILE A 277 15.39 -7.31 5.53
N PHE A 278 16.17 -7.65 6.56
CA PHE A 278 15.73 -8.58 7.60
C PHE A 278 14.48 -8.06 8.33
N ILE A 279 14.51 -6.83 8.86
CA ILE A 279 13.36 -6.24 9.58
C ILE A 279 12.16 -6.04 8.64
N TYR A 280 12.39 -5.67 7.38
CA TYR A 280 11.33 -5.54 6.37
C TYR A 280 10.59 -6.86 6.13
N SER A 281 11.34 -7.97 6.05
CA SER A 281 10.85 -9.27 5.60
C SER A 281 10.41 -10.21 6.73
N ILE A 282 10.89 -10.01 7.96
CA ILE A 282 10.74 -11.00 9.04
C ILE A 282 9.28 -11.32 9.38
N SER A 283 8.35 -10.37 9.21
CA SER A 283 6.91 -10.61 9.44
C SER A 283 6.33 -11.72 8.55
N TYR A 284 6.92 -11.98 7.38
CA TYR A 284 6.50 -13.07 6.50
C TYR A 284 6.85 -14.46 7.01
N ILE A 285 7.69 -14.60 8.04
CA ILE A 285 8.01 -15.90 8.64
C ILE A 285 6.74 -16.63 9.12
N VAL A 286 5.72 -15.88 9.55
CA VAL A 286 4.43 -16.40 9.99
C VAL A 286 3.73 -17.16 8.86
N LEU A 287 3.82 -16.67 7.62
CA LEU A 287 3.26 -17.38 6.45
C LEU A 287 3.97 -18.70 6.20
N ILE A 288 5.28 -18.79 6.49
CA ILE A 288 6.08 -20.00 6.32
C ILE A 288 5.71 -21.03 7.40
N ILE A 289 5.71 -20.60 8.67
CA ILE A 289 5.36 -21.45 9.83
C ILE A 289 3.95 -22.03 9.66
N ARG A 290 3.00 -21.23 9.16
CA ARG A 290 1.58 -21.59 9.02
C ARG A 290 1.14 -21.85 7.57
N LYS A 291 2.07 -22.15 6.66
CA LYS A 291 1.76 -22.30 5.22
C LYS A 291 0.64 -23.29 4.91
N ASN A 292 0.48 -24.35 5.71
CA ASN A 292 -0.56 -25.36 5.51
C ASN A 292 -1.96 -24.85 5.89
N SER A 293 -2.06 -23.93 6.85
CA SER A 293 -3.33 -23.33 7.28
C SER A 293 -3.93 -22.37 6.23
N LEU A 294 -3.13 -21.88 5.28
CA LEU A 294 -3.54 -20.94 4.23
C LEU A 294 -4.32 -21.62 3.08
N GLY A 295 -4.43 -22.95 3.09
CA GLY A 295 -5.19 -23.70 2.08
C GLY A 295 -4.73 -23.41 0.65
N SER A 296 -5.68 -23.10 -0.24
CA SER A 296 -5.41 -22.79 -1.65
C SER A 296 -4.67 -21.47 -1.87
N GLN A 297 -4.67 -20.56 -0.90
CA GLN A 297 -4.01 -19.24 -1.05
C GLN A 297 -2.52 -19.28 -0.71
N LYS A 298 -2.03 -20.37 -0.11
CA LYS A 298 -0.66 -20.47 0.43
C LYS A 298 0.42 -20.06 -0.58
N ARG A 299 0.32 -20.54 -1.82
CA ARG A 299 1.35 -20.31 -2.84
C ARG A 299 1.31 -18.88 -3.36
N LEU A 300 0.10 -18.36 -3.55
CA LEU A 300 -0.11 -16.98 -3.99
C LEU A 300 0.51 -16.01 -2.97
N PHE A 301 0.20 -16.17 -1.68
CA PHE A 301 0.73 -15.29 -0.65
C PHE A 301 2.24 -15.44 -0.44
N LEU A 302 2.78 -16.66 -0.47
CA LEU A 302 4.23 -16.88 -0.38
C LEU A 302 4.98 -16.29 -1.57
N LEU A 303 4.45 -16.43 -2.79
CA LEU A 303 5.10 -15.85 -3.96
C LEU A 303 5.05 -14.31 -3.93
N ILE A 304 3.89 -13.74 -3.57
CA ILE A 304 3.77 -12.28 -3.40
C ILE A 304 4.75 -11.77 -2.35
N ALA A 305 4.95 -12.49 -1.24
CA ALA A 305 5.95 -12.16 -0.24
C ALA A 305 7.39 -12.23 -0.79
N VAL A 306 7.71 -13.25 -1.60
CA VAL A 306 9.02 -13.34 -2.28
C VAL A 306 9.21 -12.16 -3.24
N MET A 307 8.21 -11.85 -4.07
CA MET A 307 8.27 -10.73 -5.01
C MET A 307 8.44 -9.39 -4.29
N ASP A 308 7.71 -9.18 -3.20
CA ASP A 308 7.87 -8.01 -2.33
C ASP A 308 9.33 -7.86 -1.88
N ILE A 309 9.89 -8.90 -1.26
CA ILE A 309 11.28 -8.90 -0.77
C ILE A 309 12.27 -8.70 -1.93
N THR A 310 12.06 -9.35 -3.07
CA THR A 310 12.95 -9.23 -4.24
C THR A 310 12.97 -7.80 -4.78
N PHE A 311 11.80 -7.20 -5.03
CA PHE A 311 11.74 -5.81 -5.51
C PHE A 311 12.26 -4.82 -4.47
N MET A 312 12.06 -5.12 -3.18
CA MET A 312 12.60 -4.33 -2.09
C MET A 312 14.13 -4.36 -2.04
N ILE A 313 14.75 -5.54 -2.18
CA ILE A 313 16.22 -5.66 -2.26
C ILE A 313 16.75 -4.89 -3.46
N LEU A 314 16.07 -5.02 -4.61
CA LEU A 314 16.47 -4.35 -5.84
C LEU A 314 16.17 -2.86 -5.82
N SER A 315 15.40 -2.34 -4.86
CA SER A 315 15.24 -0.90 -4.71
C SER A 315 16.54 -0.15 -4.43
N ASN A 316 17.59 -0.86 -3.99
CA ASN A 316 18.96 -0.35 -3.92
C ASN A 316 19.51 0.11 -5.27
N THR A 317 18.99 -0.41 -6.38
CA THR A 317 19.39 0.02 -7.73
C THR A 317 18.51 1.14 -8.27
N SER A 318 17.24 1.20 -7.86
CA SER A 318 16.30 2.22 -8.32
C SER A 318 15.12 2.38 -7.39
N PHE A 319 14.79 3.64 -7.06
CA PHE A 319 13.59 3.99 -6.31
C PHE A 319 12.28 3.54 -7.01
N TYR A 320 12.28 3.34 -8.33
CA TYR A 320 11.13 2.77 -9.04
C TYR A 320 10.80 1.35 -8.59
N LEU A 321 11.82 0.55 -8.28
CA LEU A 321 11.63 -0.82 -7.80
C LEU A 321 11.04 -0.83 -6.39
N TYR A 322 11.34 0.17 -5.55
CA TYR A 322 10.61 0.39 -4.29
C TYR A 322 9.13 0.69 -4.54
N ARG A 323 8.81 1.56 -5.51
CA ARG A 323 7.41 1.84 -5.88
C ARG A 323 6.68 0.60 -6.39
N ILE A 324 7.37 -0.32 -7.05
CA ILE A 324 6.81 -1.61 -7.44
C ILE A 324 6.60 -2.50 -6.21
N ALA A 325 7.62 -2.62 -5.34
CA ALA A 325 7.55 -3.39 -4.10
C ALA A 325 6.36 -2.97 -3.22
N ALA A 326 6.09 -1.66 -3.14
CA ALA A 326 4.97 -1.10 -2.37
C ALA A 326 3.59 -1.69 -2.73
N TYR A 327 3.37 -2.10 -3.99
CA TYR A 327 2.12 -2.80 -4.36
C TYR A 327 2.03 -4.20 -3.72
N PHE A 328 3.14 -4.93 -3.64
CA PHE A 328 3.20 -6.24 -2.98
C PHE A 328 3.14 -6.09 -1.46
N LEU A 329 3.75 -5.04 -0.91
CA LEU A 329 3.62 -4.64 0.49
C LEU A 329 2.15 -4.39 0.86
N PHE A 330 1.36 -3.70 0.03
CA PHE A 330 -0.07 -3.55 0.29
C PHE A 330 -0.82 -4.89 0.37
N ILE A 331 -0.44 -5.90 -0.44
CA ILE A 331 -1.04 -7.23 -0.33
C ILE A 331 -0.69 -7.93 1.00
N ARG A 332 0.41 -7.53 1.68
CA ARG A 332 0.77 -7.98 3.03
C ARG A 332 -0.38 -7.77 4.03
N ILE A 333 -1.18 -6.71 3.85
CA ILE A 333 -2.38 -6.41 4.66
C ILE A 333 -3.35 -7.59 4.64
N ILE A 334 -3.59 -8.21 3.48
CA ILE A 334 -4.47 -9.37 3.35
C ILE A 334 -3.76 -10.66 3.79
N SER A 335 -2.50 -10.86 3.39
CA SER A 335 -1.82 -12.14 3.64
C SER A 335 -1.54 -12.36 5.13
N LEU A 336 -1.10 -11.34 5.87
CA LEU A 336 -0.83 -11.44 7.31
C LEU A 336 -2.09 -11.35 8.18
N SER A 337 -3.23 -10.90 7.63
CA SER A 337 -4.50 -10.84 8.37
C SER A 337 -5.33 -12.12 8.27
N TYR A 338 -4.86 -13.12 7.53
CA TYR A 338 -5.61 -14.35 7.30
C TYR A 338 -5.84 -15.13 8.62
N LYS A 339 -7.10 -15.35 8.98
CA LYS A 339 -7.54 -15.87 10.29
C LYS A 339 -6.98 -17.26 10.62
N SER A 340 -6.77 -18.11 9.62
CA SER A 340 -6.25 -19.46 9.86
C SER A 340 -4.81 -19.48 10.37
N LEU A 341 -4.04 -18.40 10.16
CA LEU A 341 -2.70 -18.25 10.76
C LEU A 341 -2.74 -18.22 12.29
N TYR A 342 -3.83 -17.68 12.85
CA TYR A 342 -4.01 -17.41 14.29
C TYR A 342 -5.14 -18.22 14.92
N LYS A 343 -5.59 -19.29 14.26
CA LYS A 343 -6.55 -20.22 14.84
C LYS A 343 -5.80 -21.44 15.36
N ASN A 344 -6.20 -21.94 16.53
CA ASN A 344 -5.76 -23.25 16.97
C ASN A 344 -6.36 -24.31 16.03
N GLU A 345 -5.51 -24.91 15.21
CA GLU A 345 -5.83 -26.17 14.55
C GLU A 345 -5.64 -27.28 15.57
N TYR A 346 -6.63 -28.17 15.73
CA TYR A 346 -6.53 -29.35 16.60
C TYR A 346 -5.50 -30.38 16.09
N THR A 347 -4.89 -30.14 14.93
CA THR A 347 -3.98 -31.07 14.26
C THR A 347 -2.52 -30.84 14.63
N TYR A 348 -2.05 -31.65 15.59
CA TYR A 348 -0.75 -32.34 15.59
C TYR A 348 0.55 -31.55 15.41
N THR A 349 0.77 -30.44 16.12
CA THR A 349 2.17 -30.03 16.40
C THR A 349 2.33 -29.60 17.86
N LYS A 350 3.03 -30.42 18.65
CA LYS A 350 3.52 -30.13 20.02
C LYS A 350 4.57 -28.99 20.07
N ASN A 351 4.73 -28.24 18.98
CA ASN A 351 5.78 -27.24 18.85
C ASN A 351 5.29 -25.89 19.42
N SER A 352 5.95 -25.35 20.44
CA SER A 352 5.54 -24.11 21.11
C SER A 352 5.45 -22.90 20.15
N LEU A 353 6.30 -22.88 19.12
CA LEU A 353 6.31 -21.90 18.02
C LEU A 353 5.04 -21.93 17.15
N ALA A 354 4.24 -23.00 17.23
CA ALA A 354 2.97 -23.14 16.54
C ALA A 354 1.76 -22.82 17.45
N ASN A 355 1.95 -22.19 18.61
CA ASN A 355 0.84 -21.66 19.40
C ASN A 355 0.24 -20.43 18.70
N SER A 356 -1.08 -20.41 18.50
CA SER A 356 -1.77 -19.32 17.79
C SER A 356 -1.69 -17.97 18.48
N TYR A 357 -1.74 -17.94 19.82
CA TYR A 357 -1.61 -16.72 20.60
C TYR A 357 -0.18 -16.17 20.53
N PHE A 358 0.81 -17.06 20.63
CA PHE A 358 2.23 -16.69 20.47
C PHE A 358 2.50 -16.12 19.08
N LEU A 359 1.98 -16.77 18.03
CA LEU A 359 2.10 -16.28 16.65
C LEU A 359 1.43 -14.92 16.44
N CYS A 360 0.23 -14.71 16.99
CA CYS A 360 -0.46 -13.42 16.92
C CYS A 360 0.38 -12.32 17.58
N PHE A 361 0.86 -12.57 18.80
CA PHE A 361 1.73 -11.65 19.52
C PHE A 361 3.05 -11.38 18.76
N SER A 362 3.66 -12.43 18.21
CA SER A 362 4.88 -12.34 17.42
C SER A 362 4.67 -11.50 16.17
N THR A 363 3.59 -11.70 15.42
CA THR A 363 3.27 -10.86 14.26
C THR A 363 3.15 -9.40 14.66
N ILE A 364 2.38 -9.09 15.71
CA ILE A 364 2.21 -7.71 16.18
C ILE A 364 3.56 -7.12 16.60
N PHE A 365 4.37 -7.87 17.35
CA PHE A 365 5.72 -7.45 17.74
C PHE A 365 6.60 -7.13 16.52
N LEU A 366 6.61 -8.00 15.51
CA LEU A 366 7.38 -7.78 14.28
C LEU A 366 6.90 -6.57 13.47
N LEU A 367 5.58 -6.29 13.46
CA LEU A 367 5.03 -5.08 12.84
C LEU A 367 5.41 -3.82 13.63
N VAL A 368 5.41 -3.87 14.96
CA VAL A 368 5.89 -2.77 15.81
C VAL A 368 7.39 -2.55 15.62
N LEU A 369 8.17 -3.62 15.48
CA LEU A 369 9.60 -3.54 15.16
C LEU A 369 9.83 -2.87 13.80
N TYR A 370 9.04 -3.24 12.78
CA TYR A 370 9.07 -2.57 11.48
C TYR A 370 8.81 -1.07 11.62
N PHE A 371 7.71 -0.69 12.27
CA PHE A 371 7.33 0.71 12.46
C PHE A 371 8.42 1.48 13.21
N THR A 372 8.93 0.89 14.29
CA THR A 372 9.98 1.52 15.11
C THR A 372 11.24 1.74 14.31
N PHE A 373 11.70 0.72 13.57
CA PHE A 373 12.92 0.81 12.79
C PHE A 373 12.78 1.78 11.61
N PHE A 374 11.80 1.57 10.72
CA PHE A 374 11.69 2.36 9.49
C PHE A 374 11.12 3.78 9.71
N ILE A 375 10.17 3.94 10.63
CA ILE A 375 9.47 5.22 10.82
C ILE A 375 10.08 6.03 11.95
N LEU A 376 10.41 5.41 13.08
CA LEU A 376 10.92 6.16 14.25
C LEU A 376 12.43 6.38 14.20
N ILE A 377 13.21 5.34 13.89
CA ILE A 377 14.68 5.41 13.90
C ILE A 377 15.21 5.99 12.59
N LEU A 378 14.85 5.39 11.44
CA LEU A 378 15.34 5.84 10.14
C LEU A 378 14.61 7.08 9.61
N ASN A 379 13.42 7.38 10.16
CA ASN A 379 12.54 8.45 9.70
C ASN A 379 12.36 8.47 8.16
N TRP A 380 12.21 7.29 7.56
CA TRP A 380 12.32 7.10 6.12
C TRP A 380 11.33 7.96 5.30
N HIS A 381 10.20 8.31 5.90
CA HIS A 381 9.18 9.16 5.28
C HIS A 381 9.13 10.59 5.84
N HIS A 382 10.11 11.03 6.65
CA HIS A 382 10.11 12.34 7.31
C HIS A 382 8.76 12.68 7.96
N THR A 383 8.16 11.68 8.61
CA THR A 383 6.85 11.80 9.24
C THR A 383 6.93 11.94 10.76
N VAL A 384 8.15 11.88 11.30
CA VAL A 384 8.49 12.05 12.71
C VAL A 384 9.50 13.20 12.84
N PRO A 385 9.33 14.14 13.79
CA PRO A 385 8.20 14.25 14.73
C PRO A 385 6.88 14.54 14.02
N TYR A 386 5.78 14.11 14.65
CA TYR A 386 4.45 14.53 14.20
C TYR A 386 4.18 15.90 14.78
N ILE A 387 3.83 16.85 13.92
CA ILE A 387 3.51 18.23 14.28
C ILE A 387 2.07 18.48 13.83
N PHE A 388 1.24 19.01 14.72
CA PHE A 388 -0.13 19.43 14.36
C PHE A 388 -0.08 20.68 13.47
N MET A 389 -1.11 20.89 12.67
CA MET A 389 -1.26 22.13 11.92
C MET A 389 -1.24 23.32 12.88
N ASN A 390 -0.47 24.36 12.53
CA ASN A 390 -0.53 25.62 13.27
C ASN A 390 -1.81 26.35 12.86
N ASN A 391 -2.49 26.95 13.85
CA ASN A 391 -3.65 27.82 13.60
C ASN A 391 -3.26 29.05 12.79
#